data_AF-A0A804Q657-F1
#
_entry.id   AF-A0A804Q657-F1
#
_cell.length_a   1.000
_cell.length_b   1.000
_cell.length_c   1.000
_cell.angle_alpha   90.00
_cell.angle_beta   90.00
_cell.angle_gamma   90.00
#
_symmetry.space_group_name_H-M   'P 1'
#
loop_
_entity.id
_entity.type
_entity.pdbx_description
1 polymer ?
#
loop_
_entity_poly.entity_id
_entity_poly.type
_entity_poly.pdbx_seq_one_letter_code
_entity_poly.pdbx_strand_id
1 'polypeptide(L)'
;MTESLVRNKSGMASIKEMPVVQDGPPPGGFAPVRFARRIPTSGPSATAIFLTTFGAFAYGMYQVGQGNKVGSFLGRFKSIPSIVELDSLKVSGDVWFSSGIVLKGKVTITAKPGVKLEIPDGAVIGNKDNFGKGKRKQYQMPYNLN
;
A
#
# COMPACT_ATOMS: atom_id res chain seq x y z
N MET A 1 3.74 67.21 61.06
CA MET A 1 4.36 68.13 60.07
C MET A 1 5.74 67.65 59.59
N THR A 2 6.07 66.34 59.67
CA THR A 2 7.44 65.86 59.37
C THR A 2 7.63 65.40 57.92
N GLU A 3 6.56 64.99 57.23
CA GLU A 3 6.68 64.41 55.89
C GLU A 3 7.19 65.37 54.82
N SER A 4 6.90 66.67 54.95
CA SER A 4 7.37 67.71 54.01
C SER A 4 8.88 67.94 54.08
N LEU A 5 9.55 67.56 55.18
CA LEU A 5 11.01 67.61 55.30
C LEU A 5 11.68 66.35 54.73
N VAL A 6 11.03 65.19 54.82
CA VAL A 6 11.58 63.90 54.40
C VAL A 6 11.46 63.69 52.89
N ARG A 7 10.34 64.10 52.28
CA ARG A 7 10.11 63.96 50.84
C ARG A 7 10.22 65.30 50.13
N ASN A 8 11.19 66.14 50.48
CA ASN A 8 11.34 67.44 49.85
C ASN A 8 12.06 67.34 48.49
N LYS A 9 11.74 68.20 47.54
CA LYS A 9 12.49 68.41 46.28
C LYS A 9 12.76 69.90 46.12
N SER A 10 13.91 70.24 45.54
CA SER A 10 14.27 71.63 45.25
C SER A 10 13.18 72.34 44.44
N GLY A 11 12.72 73.50 44.93
CA GLY A 11 11.72 74.36 44.29
C GLY A 11 10.26 74.15 44.70
N MET A 12 9.93 73.31 45.69
CA MET A 12 8.54 73.12 46.13
C MET A 12 7.97 74.36 46.82
N ALA A 13 6.89 74.90 46.26
CA ALA A 13 6.13 76.01 46.84
C ALA A 13 4.96 75.51 47.72
N SER A 14 4.58 74.24 47.58
CA SER A 14 3.44 73.66 48.27
C SER A 14 3.64 72.20 48.64
N ILE A 15 3.00 71.78 49.73
CA ILE A 15 2.94 70.38 50.20
C ILE A 15 2.34 69.45 49.12
N LYS A 16 1.48 69.99 48.23
CA LYS A 16 0.89 69.20 47.13
C LYS A 16 1.92 68.74 46.08
N GLU A 17 3.08 69.37 46.03
CA GLU A 17 4.12 69.07 45.03
C GLU A 17 5.11 68.01 45.51
N MET A 18 4.98 67.54 46.76
CA MET A 18 5.81 66.46 47.34
C MET A 18 5.90 65.26 46.39
N PRO A 19 7.11 64.73 46.10
CA PRO A 19 7.30 63.65 45.16
C PRO A 19 6.82 62.37 45.84
N VAL A 20 5.72 61.85 45.34
CA VAL A 20 5.26 60.51 45.67
C VAL A 20 5.81 59.59 44.57
N VAL A 21 7.01 59.05 44.79
CA VAL A 21 7.58 58.01 43.91
C VAL A 21 7.05 56.68 44.42
N GLN A 22 5.97 56.20 43.79
CA GLN A 22 5.40 54.88 44.03
C GLN A 22 5.82 53.97 42.88
N ASP A 23 6.19 52.73 43.22
CA ASP A 23 6.43 51.71 42.22
C ASP A 23 5.14 51.49 41.43
N GLY A 24 5.19 51.84 40.15
CA GLY A 24 4.09 51.72 39.22
C GLY A 24 4.57 51.10 37.92
N PRO A 25 3.66 50.60 37.09
CA PRO A 25 4.03 50.20 35.74
C PRO A 25 4.64 51.39 35.00
N PRO A 26 5.61 51.16 34.10
CA PRO A 26 6.21 52.23 33.31
C PRO A 26 5.13 52.95 32.48
N PRO A 27 5.32 54.22 32.11
CA PRO A 27 4.45 54.90 31.15
C PRO A 27 4.36 54.06 29.86
N GLY A 28 3.18 53.48 29.59
CA GLY A 28 2.97 52.50 28.51
C GLY A 28 2.59 51.09 28.97
N GLY A 29 2.65 50.80 30.27
CA GLY A 29 2.29 49.49 30.83
C GLY A 29 3.26 48.36 30.47
N PHE A 30 2.89 47.13 30.80
CA PHE A 30 3.62 45.94 30.38
C PHE A 30 3.10 45.42 29.05
N ALA A 31 3.95 44.71 28.30
CA ALA A 31 3.52 43.98 27.12
C ALA A 31 2.35 43.05 27.48
N PRO A 32 1.31 42.94 26.64
CA PRO A 32 0.14 42.12 26.93
C PRO A 32 0.55 40.64 27.03
N VAL A 33 0.44 40.07 28.22
CA VAL A 33 0.68 38.66 28.47
C VAL A 33 -0.51 37.86 27.93
N ARG A 34 -0.25 36.99 26.95
CA ARG A 34 -1.27 36.09 26.40
C ARG A 34 -1.44 34.88 27.33
N PHE A 35 -2.54 34.86 28.07
CA PHE A 35 -2.92 33.74 28.95
C PHE A 35 -3.79 32.68 28.25
N ALA A 36 -4.23 32.94 27.02
CA ALA A 36 -5.09 32.03 26.26
C ALA A 36 -4.29 30.86 25.68
N ARG A 37 -4.83 29.64 25.82
CA ARG A 37 -4.28 28.42 25.22
C ARG A 37 -4.32 28.52 23.69
N ARG A 38 -3.16 28.48 23.03
CA ARG A 38 -3.03 28.32 21.58
C ARG A 38 -2.45 26.95 21.25
N ILE A 39 -3.33 25.99 20.98
CA ILE A 39 -2.92 24.71 20.38
C ILE A 39 -3.13 24.85 18.86
N PRO A 40 -2.07 24.80 18.04
CA PRO A 40 -2.24 24.80 16.60
C PRO A 40 -2.89 23.47 16.17
N THR A 41 -4.15 23.52 15.74
CA THR A 41 -4.88 22.35 15.19
C THR A 41 -4.68 22.23 13.68
N SER A 42 -3.46 22.51 13.22
CA SER A 42 -3.09 22.50 11.79
C SER A 42 -2.72 21.09 11.34
N GLY A 43 -3.73 20.21 11.30
CA GLY A 43 -3.66 18.90 10.66
C GLY A 43 -4.48 18.87 9.36
N PRO A 44 -4.30 17.82 8.54
CA PRO A 44 -5.18 17.61 7.38
C PRO A 44 -6.63 17.51 7.83
N SER A 45 -7.54 18.12 7.05
CA SER A 45 -8.97 18.08 7.37
C SER A 45 -9.48 16.64 7.40
N ALA A 46 -10.57 16.40 8.13
CA ALA A 46 -11.20 15.09 8.18
C ALA A 46 -11.48 14.54 6.77
N THR A 47 -12.01 15.38 5.88
CA THR A 47 -12.25 15.01 4.47
C THR A 47 -10.99 14.62 3.73
N ALA A 48 -9.86 15.31 3.95
CA ALA A 48 -8.59 14.96 3.33
C ALA A 48 -8.12 13.57 3.80
N ILE A 49 -8.21 13.30 5.11
CA ILE A 49 -7.87 11.98 5.67
C ILE A 49 -8.77 10.91 5.05
N PHE A 50 -10.10 11.09 5.08
CA PHE A 50 -11.06 10.12 4.53
C PHE A 50 -10.82 9.82 3.06
N LEU A 51 -10.67 10.84 2.21
CA LEU A 51 -10.45 10.65 0.78
C LEU A 51 -9.12 9.97 0.48
N THR A 52 -8.07 10.33 1.22
CA THR A 52 -6.75 9.71 1.07
C THR A 52 -6.79 8.24 1.47
N THR A 53 -7.39 7.93 2.63
CA THR A 53 -7.52 6.55 3.11
C THR A 53 -8.38 5.71 2.16
N PHE A 54 -9.51 6.24 1.69
CA PHE A 54 -10.37 5.53 0.75
C PHE A 54 -9.68 5.29 -0.59
N GLY A 55 -8.98 6.29 -1.13
CA GLY A 55 -8.23 6.18 -2.38
C GLY A 55 -7.12 5.13 -2.28
N ALA A 56 -6.34 5.15 -1.19
CA ALA A 56 -5.30 4.15 -0.93
C ALA A 56 -5.88 2.73 -0.84
N PHE A 57 -7.02 2.57 -0.15
CA PHE A 57 -7.70 1.28 -0.05
C PHE A 57 -8.21 0.78 -1.41
N ALA A 58 -8.90 1.64 -2.17
CA ALA A 58 -9.41 1.29 -3.49
C ALA A 58 -8.28 0.88 -4.44
N TYR A 59 -7.17 1.62 -4.43
CA TYR A 59 -5.98 1.27 -5.22
C TYR A 59 -5.32 -0.04 -4.76
N GLY A 60 -5.23 -0.27 -3.45
CA GLY A 60 -4.73 -1.52 -2.89
C GLY A 60 -5.57 -2.72 -3.34
N MET A 61 -6.89 -2.61 -3.26
CA MET A 61 -7.80 -3.66 -3.72
C MET A 61 -7.70 -3.91 -5.23
N TYR A 62 -7.47 -2.87 -6.03
CA TYR A 62 -7.20 -3.02 -7.47
C TYR A 62 -5.90 -3.81 -7.72
N GLN A 63 -4.82 -3.52 -6.98
CA GLN A 63 -3.57 -4.27 -7.08
C GLN A 63 -3.72 -5.73 -6.63
N VAL A 64 -4.42 -5.99 -5.52
CA VAL A 64 -4.70 -7.36 -5.05
C VAL A 64 -5.52 -8.13 -6.07
N GLY A 65 -6.52 -7.50 -6.69
CA GLY A 65 -7.32 -8.12 -7.74
C GLY A 65 -6.50 -8.52 -8.97
N GLN A 66 -5.54 -7.69 -9.37
CA GLN A 66 -4.60 -8.04 -10.45
C GLN A 66 -3.64 -9.16 -10.04
N GLY A 67 -3.08 -9.10 -8.82
CA GLY A 67 -2.19 -10.12 -8.29
C GLY A 67 -2.83 -11.49 -8.17
N ASN A 68 -4.08 -11.56 -7.71
CA ASN A 68 -4.83 -12.81 -7.58
C ASN A 68 -5.07 -13.50 -8.93
N LYS A 69 -5.24 -12.75 -10.03
CA LYS A 69 -5.37 -13.31 -11.38
C LYS A 69 -4.08 -14.03 -11.81
N VAL A 70 -2.93 -13.39 -11.58
CA VAL A 70 -1.61 -13.96 -11.91
C VAL A 70 -1.30 -15.15 -11.00
N GLY A 71 -1.57 -15.03 -9.68
CA GLY A 71 -1.38 -16.10 -8.71
C GLY A 71 -2.20 -17.34 -9.02
N SER A 72 -3.47 -17.18 -9.43
CA SER A 72 -4.31 -18.30 -9.87
C SER A 72 -3.79 -18.97 -11.14
N PHE A 73 -3.13 -18.23 -12.03
CA PHE A 73 -2.51 -18.81 -13.23
C PHE A 73 -1.24 -19.57 -12.87
N LEU A 74 -0.36 -18.98 -12.06
CA LEU A 74 0.89 -19.61 -11.61
C LEU A 74 0.62 -20.85 -10.74
N GLY A 75 -0.42 -20.85 -9.92
CA GLY A 75 -0.81 -22.01 -9.11
C GLY A 75 -1.22 -23.25 -9.93
N ARG A 76 -1.55 -23.07 -11.22
CA ARG A 76 -1.82 -24.18 -12.15
C ARG A 76 -0.55 -24.80 -12.73
N PHE A 77 0.62 -24.21 -12.48
CA PHE A 77 1.92 -24.74 -12.88
C PHE A 77 2.70 -25.12 -11.62
N LYS A 78 2.85 -26.43 -11.38
CA LYS A 78 3.59 -26.93 -10.21
C LYS A 78 5.10 -26.72 -10.35
N SER A 79 5.62 -26.71 -11.58
CA SER A 79 6.99 -26.34 -11.94
C SER A 79 7.00 -25.58 -13.26
N ILE A 80 8.09 -24.86 -13.55
CA ILE A 80 8.31 -24.27 -14.88
C ILE A 80 8.40 -25.41 -15.91
N PRO A 81 7.51 -25.48 -16.90
CA PRO A 81 7.59 -26.49 -17.95
C PRO A 81 8.82 -26.22 -18.84
N SER A 82 9.48 -27.28 -19.28
CA SER A 82 10.59 -27.18 -20.22
C SER A 82 10.07 -26.92 -21.63
N ILE A 83 10.48 -25.80 -22.21
CA ILE A 83 10.05 -25.34 -23.53
C ILE A 83 11.19 -25.62 -24.50
N VAL A 84 10.99 -26.58 -25.41
CA VAL A 84 11.99 -26.96 -26.41
C VAL A 84 11.33 -26.86 -27.78
N GLU A 85 11.77 -25.89 -28.61
CA GLU A 85 11.26 -25.67 -29.98
C GLU A 85 9.72 -25.53 -30.03
N LEU A 86 9.16 -24.73 -29.12
CA LEU A 86 7.73 -24.47 -29.06
C LEU A 86 7.36 -23.28 -29.95
N ASP A 87 6.44 -23.50 -30.88
CA ASP A 87 5.92 -22.43 -31.75
C ASP A 87 4.73 -21.73 -31.10
N SER A 88 3.80 -22.49 -30.50
CA SER A 88 2.65 -21.92 -29.80
C SER A 88 2.05 -22.88 -28.78
N LEU A 89 1.62 -22.34 -27.64
CA LEU A 89 0.84 -23.03 -26.62
C LEU A 89 -0.52 -22.34 -26.47
N LYS A 90 -1.61 -23.08 -26.69
CA LYS A 90 -2.97 -22.60 -26.43
C LYS A 90 -3.66 -23.52 -25.44
N VAL A 91 -3.99 -22.98 -24.27
CA VAL A 91 -4.69 -23.70 -23.20
C VAL A 91 -6.07 -23.07 -23.04
N SER A 92 -7.11 -23.91 -23.05
CA SER A 92 -8.49 -23.47 -22.83
C SER A 92 -9.17 -24.39 -21.82
N GLY A 93 -9.76 -23.80 -20.79
CA GLY A 93 -10.43 -24.53 -19.70
C GLY A 93 -9.55 -24.74 -18.46
N ASP A 94 -10.00 -25.61 -17.56
CA ASP A 94 -9.37 -25.84 -16.25
C ASP A 94 -8.31 -26.94 -16.34
N VAL A 95 -7.15 -26.55 -16.87
CA VAL A 95 -6.00 -27.42 -17.11
C VAL A 95 -4.91 -27.15 -16.07
N TRP A 96 -4.40 -28.22 -15.48
CA TRP A 96 -3.33 -28.18 -14.50
C TRP A 96 -2.10 -28.91 -15.04
N PHE A 97 -0.96 -28.25 -14.91
CA PHE A 97 0.34 -28.73 -15.31
C PHE A 97 1.09 -29.22 -14.08
N SER A 98 1.38 -30.52 -14.07
CA SER A 98 2.22 -31.12 -13.03
C SER A 98 3.71 -30.79 -13.28
N SER A 99 4.62 -31.46 -12.57
CA SER A 99 6.05 -31.17 -12.58
C SER A 99 6.76 -31.79 -13.80
N GLY A 100 7.77 -31.11 -14.34
CA GLY A 100 8.68 -31.66 -15.35
C GLY A 100 8.07 -31.87 -16.74
N ILE A 101 7.03 -31.13 -17.10
CA ILE A 101 6.38 -31.23 -18.41
C ILE A 101 7.28 -30.62 -19.50
N VAL A 102 7.38 -31.28 -20.66
CA VAL A 102 8.12 -30.80 -21.83
C VAL A 102 7.14 -30.49 -22.96
N LEU A 103 7.16 -29.25 -23.46
CA LEU A 103 6.28 -28.79 -24.54
C LEU A 103 7.11 -28.57 -25.82
N LYS A 104 6.68 -29.16 -26.95
CA LYS A 104 7.35 -29.06 -28.26
C LYS A 104 6.39 -28.73 -29.40
N GLY A 105 6.80 -27.85 -30.33
CA GLY A 105 6.04 -27.50 -31.53
C GLY A 105 4.74 -26.73 -31.25
N LYS A 106 3.63 -27.14 -31.88
CA LYS A 106 2.32 -26.51 -31.71
C LYS A 106 1.42 -27.32 -30.76
N VAL A 107 1.20 -26.82 -29.54
CA VAL A 107 0.44 -27.51 -28.50
C VAL A 107 -0.91 -26.82 -28.26
N THR A 108 -2.01 -27.57 -28.41
CA THR A 108 -3.37 -27.07 -28.13
C THR A 108 -4.08 -28.00 -27.14
N ILE A 109 -4.36 -27.50 -25.93
CA ILE A 109 -4.99 -28.25 -24.85
C ILE A 109 -6.35 -27.63 -24.55
N THR A 110 -7.43 -28.40 -24.70
CA THR A 110 -8.80 -27.94 -24.48
C THR A 110 -9.49 -28.84 -23.46
N ALA A 111 -9.68 -28.34 -22.24
CA ALA A 111 -10.51 -28.98 -21.23
C ALA A 111 -11.99 -28.64 -21.47
N LYS A 112 -12.86 -29.63 -21.27
CA LYS A 112 -14.30 -29.38 -21.27
C LYS A 112 -14.66 -28.48 -20.08
N PRO A 113 -15.63 -27.57 -20.24
CA PRO A 113 -16.14 -26.78 -19.11
C PRO A 113 -16.57 -27.70 -17.97
N GLY A 114 -16.07 -27.48 -16.76
CA GLY A 114 -16.44 -28.23 -15.56
C GLY A 114 -15.65 -29.52 -15.30
N VAL A 115 -14.69 -29.90 -16.15
CA VAL A 115 -13.82 -31.06 -15.91
C VAL A 115 -12.38 -30.61 -15.71
N LYS A 116 -11.80 -30.94 -14.56
CA LYS A 116 -10.38 -30.70 -14.29
C LYS A 116 -9.54 -31.66 -15.13
N LEU A 117 -8.61 -31.10 -15.90
CA LEU A 117 -7.68 -31.86 -16.71
C LEU A 117 -6.27 -31.73 -16.12
N GLU A 118 -5.76 -32.80 -15.54
CA GLU A 118 -4.40 -32.85 -14.99
C GLU A 118 -3.49 -33.61 -15.94
N ILE A 119 -2.39 -32.98 -16.35
CA ILE A 119 -1.35 -33.61 -17.17
C ILE A 119 -0.34 -34.25 -16.21
N PRO A 120 -0.02 -35.55 -16.33
CA PRO A 120 0.87 -36.24 -15.41
C PRO A 120 2.32 -35.70 -15.45
N ASP A 121 3.07 -35.96 -14.37
CA ASP A 121 4.47 -35.56 -14.24
C ASP A 121 5.34 -36.15 -15.37
N GLY A 122 6.30 -35.37 -15.87
CA GLY A 122 7.23 -35.82 -16.92
C GLY A 122 6.64 -35.98 -18.31
N ALA A 123 5.37 -35.58 -18.52
CA ALA A 123 4.72 -35.67 -19.82
C ALA A 123 5.44 -34.85 -20.91
N VAL A 124 5.75 -35.50 -22.04
CA VAL A 124 6.24 -34.84 -23.27
C VAL A 124 5.07 -34.66 -24.23
N ILE A 125 4.73 -33.41 -24.55
CA ILE A 125 3.60 -33.05 -25.40
C ILE A 125 4.13 -32.34 -26.66
N GLY A 126 3.86 -32.94 -27.84
CA GLY A 126 4.36 -32.50 -29.14
C GLY A 126 3.25 -32.21 -30.17
N ASN A 127 3.68 -31.88 -31.40
CA ASN A 127 2.90 -31.37 -32.56
C ASN A 127 1.70 -32.22 -33.05
N LYS A 128 1.24 -33.22 -32.29
CA LYS A 128 0.09 -34.09 -32.59
C LYS A 128 -0.78 -34.42 -31.36
N ASP A 129 -0.53 -33.80 -30.22
CA ASP A 129 -1.23 -34.10 -28.96
C ASP A 129 -2.43 -33.16 -28.77
N ASN A 130 -3.53 -33.48 -29.44
CA ASN A 130 -4.82 -32.81 -29.20
C ASN A 130 -5.50 -33.45 -27.98
N PHE A 131 -5.36 -32.82 -26.81
CA PHE A 131 -6.20 -33.13 -25.65
C PHE A 131 -7.57 -32.47 -25.85
N GLY A 132 -8.47 -33.21 -26.48
CA GLY A 132 -9.82 -32.74 -26.78
C GLY A 132 -10.55 -33.74 -27.68
N LYS A 133 -11.62 -34.34 -27.14
CA LYS A 133 -12.42 -35.46 -27.69
C LYS A 133 -11.88 -36.86 -27.39
N GLY A 134 -12.23 -37.38 -26.21
CA GLY A 134 -12.37 -38.82 -25.96
C GLY A 134 -11.14 -39.72 -26.07
N LYS A 135 -9.97 -39.20 -26.45
CA LYS A 135 -8.74 -39.99 -26.55
C LYS A 135 -7.88 -39.77 -25.31
N ARG A 136 -7.86 -40.77 -24.42
CA ARG A 136 -6.79 -40.93 -23.44
C ARG A 136 -5.51 -41.16 -24.26
N LYS A 137 -4.68 -40.12 -24.46
CA LYS A 137 -3.32 -40.37 -24.92
C LYS A 137 -2.58 -41.00 -23.75
N GLN A 138 -2.07 -42.21 -23.98
CA GLN A 138 -1.09 -42.82 -23.10
C GLN A 138 0.17 -41.97 -23.17
N TYR A 139 0.51 -41.33 -22.05
CA TYR A 139 1.80 -40.68 -21.90
C TYR A 139 2.84 -41.81 -21.78
N GLN A 140 3.75 -41.92 -22.75
CA GLN A 140 4.89 -42.81 -22.63
C GLN A 140 5.84 -42.24 -21.59
N MET A 141 6.03 -42.96 -20.48
CA MET A 141 7.05 -42.65 -19.49
C MET A 141 8.43 -42.82 -20.14
N PRO A 142 9.40 -41.91 -19.94
CA PRO A 142 10.72 -42.00 -20.57
C PRO A 142 11.64 -43.06 -19.94
N TYR A 143 11.15 -43.91 -19.04
CA TYR A 143 11.95 -44.94 -18.40
C TYR A 143 11.56 -46.32 -18.93
N ASN A 144 12.48 -46.97 -19.64
CA ASN A 144 12.44 -48.42 -19.80
C ASN A 144 12.75 -49.04 -18.43
N LEU A 145 11.79 -49.75 -17.84
CA LEU A 145 12.11 -50.72 -16.80
C LEU A 145 12.90 -51.84 -17.47
N ASN A 146 14.21 -51.87 -17.21
CA ASN A 146 15.01 -53.08 -17.29
C ASN A 146 14.68 -53.99 -16.11
#